data_AF-A0A2G2A2I1-F1
#
_entry.id   AF-A0A2G2A2I1-F1
#
_cell.length_a   1.000
_cell.length_b   1.000
_cell.length_c   1.000
_cell.angle_alpha   90.00
_cell.angle_beta   90.00
_cell.angle_gamma   90.00
#
_symmetry.space_group_name_H-M   'P 1'
#
loop_
_entity.id
_entity.type
_entity.pdbx_description
1 polymer ?
#
loop_
_entity_poly.entity_id
_entity_poly.type
_entity_poly.pdbx_seq_one_letter_code
_entity_poly.pdbx_strand_id
1 'polypeptide(L)'
;MAPHPWTKRNFRRTMVLTLFVICVPLVFVVGVLVFFPGSSLRQWLGLTGILGLVGLVQLFWIIPVRKIVKNNHGEVCGNCLFILTGLDQEGICPECGEHYTIAQTRAGWEKDFRTKYQEGTDR
;
A
#
# COMPACT_ATOMS: atom_id res chain seq x y z
N MET A 1 8.33 19.41 7.53
CA MET A 1 7.74 18.57 6.47
C MET A 1 6.41 18.03 6.96
N ALA A 2 5.30 18.47 6.36
CA ALA A 2 4.00 17.88 6.64
C ALA A 2 4.00 16.41 6.15
N PRO A 3 3.46 15.47 6.94
CA PRO A 3 3.39 14.07 6.52
C PRO A 3 2.44 13.94 5.33
N HIS A 4 2.92 13.29 4.26
CA HIS A 4 2.17 13.03 3.03
C HIS A 4 0.80 12.38 3.34
N PRO A 5 -0.33 12.86 2.78
CA PRO A 5 -1.67 12.43 3.18
C PRO A 5 -1.92 10.93 3.00
N TRP A 6 -1.29 10.29 2.00
CA TRP A 6 -1.29 8.83 1.82
C TRP A 6 -0.71 8.06 3.02
N THR A 7 0.38 8.59 3.59
CA THR A 7 1.23 7.87 4.56
C THR A 7 0.61 7.75 5.94
N LYS A 8 -0.29 8.66 6.31
CA LYS A 8 -0.76 8.75 7.70
C LYS A 8 -1.88 7.77 8.04
N ARG A 9 -2.71 7.36 7.07
CA ARG A 9 -3.90 6.53 7.35
C ARG A 9 -3.84 5.13 6.78
N ASN A 10 -3.39 4.94 5.55
CA ASN A 10 -3.53 3.64 4.90
C ASN A 10 -2.29 2.79 5.08
N PHE A 11 -1.09 3.20 4.67
CA PHE A 11 0.05 2.28 4.59
C PHE A 11 0.38 1.51 5.88
N ARG A 12 0.45 2.19 7.04
CA ARG A 12 0.76 1.52 8.32
C ARG A 12 -0.42 0.65 8.81
N ARG A 13 -1.66 1.06 8.54
CA ARG A 13 -2.86 0.26 8.84
C ARG A 13 -3.00 -0.92 7.91
N THR A 14 -2.80 -0.75 6.60
CA THR A 14 -2.84 -1.86 5.64
C THR A 14 -1.70 -2.81 5.92
N MET A 15 -0.46 -2.36 6.16
CA MET A 15 0.63 -3.30 6.47
C MET A 15 0.39 -4.09 7.76
N VAL A 16 -0.05 -3.42 8.84
CA VAL A 16 -0.40 -4.10 10.09
C VAL A 16 -1.61 -5.02 9.90
N LEU A 17 -2.64 -4.59 9.16
CA LEU A 17 -3.81 -5.41 8.86
C LEU A 17 -3.46 -6.61 8.00
N THR A 18 -2.60 -6.48 6.98
CA THR A 18 -2.17 -7.63 6.16
C THR A 18 -1.40 -8.61 7.02
N LEU A 19 -0.46 -8.12 7.83
CA LEU A 19 0.32 -8.96 8.74
C LEU A 19 -0.59 -9.67 9.74
N PHE A 20 -1.56 -8.96 10.30
CA PHE A 20 -2.54 -9.51 11.23
C PHE A 20 -3.45 -10.55 10.56
N VAL A 21 -3.98 -10.24 9.38
CA VAL A 21 -4.83 -11.13 8.56
C VAL A 21 -4.08 -12.38 8.12
N ILE A 22 -2.75 -12.36 8.01
CA ILE A 22 -1.96 -13.55 7.67
C ILE A 22 -1.52 -14.29 8.93
N CYS A 23 -0.87 -13.60 9.89
CA CYS A 23 -0.25 -14.24 11.04
C CYS A 23 -1.26 -14.77 12.06
N VAL A 24 -2.34 -14.04 12.33
CA VAL A 24 -3.35 -14.47 13.32
C VAL A 24 -4.01 -15.79 12.92
N PRO A 25 -4.51 -15.98 11.69
CA PRO A 25 -5.07 -17.26 11.33
C PRO A 25 -4.02 -18.36 11.21
N LEU A 26 -2.78 -18.04 10.85
CA LEU A 26 -1.72 -19.04 10.82
C LEU A 26 -1.43 -19.57 12.22
N VAL A 27 -1.30 -18.68 13.22
CA VAL A 27 -1.16 -19.06 14.64
C VAL A 27 -2.40 -19.79 15.14
N PHE A 28 -3.60 -19.35 14.75
CA PHE A 28 -4.86 -19.99 15.13
C PHE A 28 -4.99 -21.41 14.55
N VAL A 29 -4.64 -21.61 13.28
CA VAL A 29 -4.60 -22.92 12.62
C VAL A 29 -3.66 -23.86 13.38
N VAL A 30 -2.45 -23.40 13.69
CA VAL A 30 -1.48 -24.19 14.45
C VAL A 30 -2.02 -24.55 15.83
N GLY A 31 -2.60 -23.57 16.55
CA GLY A 31 -3.19 -23.80 17.86
C GLY A 31 -4.30 -24.86 17.81
N VAL A 32 -5.29 -24.72 16.94
CA VAL A 32 -6.41 -25.66 16.92
C VAL A 32 -6.00 -27.05 16.40
N LEU A 33 -5.02 -27.17 15.49
CA LEU A 33 -4.46 -28.47 15.10
C LEU A 33 -3.85 -29.22 16.28
N VAL A 34 -3.22 -28.49 17.21
CA VAL A 34 -2.65 -29.06 18.44
C VAL A 34 -3.76 -29.43 19.44
N PHE A 35 -4.85 -28.66 19.51
CA PHE A 35 -5.87 -28.80 20.56
C PHE A 35 -7.13 -29.60 20.16
N PHE A 36 -7.48 -29.72 18.88
CA PHE A 36 -8.74 -30.32 18.42
C PHE A 36 -8.55 -31.27 17.20
N PRO A 37 -8.08 -32.51 17.44
CA PRO A 37 -7.80 -33.49 16.38
C PRO A 37 -9.05 -34.00 15.62
N GLY A 38 -10.27 -33.60 16.00
CA GLY A 38 -11.53 -34.05 15.39
C GLY A 38 -12.23 -33.04 14.46
N SER A 39 -11.61 -31.90 14.15
CA SER A 39 -12.23 -30.86 13.31
C SER A 39 -12.25 -31.24 11.83
N SER A 40 -13.37 -30.94 11.14
CA SER A 40 -13.55 -31.32 9.74
C SER A 40 -12.72 -30.43 8.79
N LEU A 41 -11.97 -31.04 7.87
CA LEU A 41 -11.09 -30.35 6.90
C LEU A 41 -11.80 -29.23 6.10
N ARG A 42 -13.11 -29.37 5.85
CA ARG A 42 -13.91 -28.40 5.08
C ARG A 42 -14.04 -27.05 5.79
N GLN A 43 -14.17 -27.02 7.11
CA GLN A 43 -14.26 -25.77 7.88
C GLN A 43 -12.94 -24.98 7.80
N TRP A 44 -11.81 -25.69 7.79
CA TRP A 44 -10.47 -25.11 7.69
C TRP A 44 -10.18 -24.49 6.32
N LEU A 45 -10.57 -25.17 5.25
CA LEU A 45 -10.43 -24.66 3.89
C LEU A 45 -11.27 -23.39 3.67
N GLY A 46 -12.47 -23.33 4.26
CA GLY A 46 -13.30 -22.13 4.20
C GLY A 46 -12.64 -20.92 4.87
N LEU A 47 -12.12 -21.10 6.08
CA LEU A 47 -11.54 -20.00 6.86
C LEU A 47 -10.23 -19.48 6.24
N THR A 48 -9.32 -20.39 5.90
CA THR A 48 -8.06 -20.04 5.23
C THR A 48 -8.30 -19.43 3.84
N GLY A 49 -9.30 -19.90 3.11
CA GLY A 49 -9.71 -19.35 1.82
C GLY A 49 -10.16 -17.89 1.91
N ILE A 50 -11.02 -17.55 2.88
CA ILE A 50 -11.50 -16.17 3.07
C ILE A 50 -10.33 -15.22 3.37
N LEU A 51 -9.43 -15.63 4.26
CA LEU A 51 -8.29 -14.81 4.67
C LEU A 51 -7.28 -14.63 3.52
N GLY A 52 -7.05 -15.68 2.74
CA GLY A 52 -6.27 -15.60 1.51
C GLY A 52 -6.87 -14.62 0.50
N LEU A 53 -8.21 -14.64 0.34
CA LEU A 53 -8.95 -13.72 -0.52
C LEU A 53 -8.77 -12.25 -0.09
N VAL A 54 -8.87 -11.96 1.20
CA VAL A 54 -8.64 -10.59 1.73
C VAL A 54 -7.22 -10.13 1.44
N GLY A 55 -6.22 -10.99 1.65
CA GLY A 55 -4.82 -10.68 1.32
C GLY A 55 -4.61 -10.41 -0.17
N LEU A 56 -5.25 -11.21 -1.04
CA LEU A 56 -5.20 -11.05 -2.50
C LEU A 56 -5.82 -9.72 -2.96
N VAL A 57 -6.99 -9.37 -2.43
CA VAL A 57 -7.63 -8.08 -2.72
C VAL A 57 -6.70 -6.93 -2.34
N GLN A 58 -6.01 -7.02 -1.20
CA GLN A 58 -5.08 -5.99 -0.78
C GLN A 58 -3.85 -5.84 -1.69
N LEU A 59 -3.28 -6.97 -2.15
CA LEU A 59 -2.18 -6.96 -3.12
C LEU A 59 -2.62 -6.36 -4.47
N PHE A 60 -3.84 -6.66 -4.89
CA PHE A 60 -4.41 -6.15 -6.14
C PHE A 60 -4.45 -4.62 -6.18
N TRP A 61 -4.58 -3.95 -5.02
CA TRP A 61 -4.54 -2.49 -4.94
C TRP A 61 -3.12 -1.92 -4.84
N ILE A 62 -2.17 -2.59 -4.17
CA ILE A 62 -0.82 -2.05 -3.96
C ILE A 62 0.03 -2.10 -5.24
N ILE A 63 -0.07 -3.19 -6.00
CA ILE A 63 0.72 -3.42 -7.22
C ILE A 63 0.52 -2.31 -8.27
N PRO A 64 -0.71 -1.92 -8.66
CA PRO A 64 -0.91 -0.88 -9.66
C PRO A 64 -0.41 0.48 -9.17
N VAL A 65 -0.60 0.82 -7.89
CA VAL A 65 -0.08 2.07 -7.31
C VAL A 65 1.43 2.12 -7.44
N ARG A 66 2.13 1.06 -7.04
CA ARG A 66 3.59 1.00 -7.16
C ARG A 66 4.05 1.15 -8.61
N LYS A 67 3.33 0.55 -9.55
CA LYS A 67 3.63 0.65 -10.99
C LYS A 67 3.45 2.08 -11.50
N ILE A 68 2.35 2.75 -11.14
CA ILE A 68 2.06 4.14 -11.53
C ILE A 68 3.13 5.08 -10.96
N VAL A 69 3.45 4.96 -9.68
CA VAL A 69 4.46 5.81 -9.02
C VAL A 69 5.85 5.57 -9.60
N LYS A 70 6.22 4.31 -9.89
CA LYS A 70 7.50 3.99 -10.53
C LYS A 70 7.60 4.57 -11.95
N ASN A 71 6.55 4.44 -12.75
CA ASN A 71 6.54 4.91 -14.14
C ASN A 71 6.60 6.44 -14.27
N ASN A 72 6.15 7.16 -13.24
CA ASN A 72 6.16 8.63 -13.21
C ASN A 72 7.22 9.18 -12.23
N HIS A 73 8.25 8.41 -11.90
CA HIS A 73 9.38 8.85 -11.07
C HIS A 73 8.99 9.49 -9.71
N GLY A 74 7.89 9.03 -9.10
CA GLY A 74 7.40 9.62 -7.84
C GLY A 74 6.64 10.94 -7.99
N GLU A 75 6.39 11.42 -9.21
CA GLU A 75 5.59 12.62 -9.53
C GLU A 75 4.10 12.27 -9.58
N VAL A 76 3.58 11.78 -8.46
CA VAL A 76 2.20 11.34 -8.33
C VAL A 76 1.63 11.92 -7.04
N CYS A 77 0.43 12.49 -7.11
CA CYS A 77 -0.26 13.02 -5.95
C CYS A 77 -0.44 11.92 -4.90
N GLY A 78 -0.04 12.21 -3.66
CA GLY A 78 -0.23 11.29 -2.55
C GLY A 78 -1.67 10.97 -2.21
N ASN A 79 -2.59 11.89 -2.46
CA ASN A 79 -3.96 11.72 -2.01
C ASN A 79 -4.77 10.87 -3.00
N CYS A 80 -4.82 11.29 -4.27
CA CYS A 80 -5.68 10.70 -5.29
C CYS A 80 -4.94 9.89 -6.38
N LEU A 81 -3.61 9.80 -6.32
CA LEU A 81 -2.78 9.13 -7.34
C LEU A 81 -2.78 9.77 -8.74
N PHE A 82 -3.22 11.02 -8.85
CA PHE A 82 -3.11 11.77 -10.10
C PHE A 82 -1.63 11.99 -10.49
N ILE A 83 -1.32 11.86 -11.77
CA ILE A 83 0.04 12.03 -12.30
C ILE A 83 0.34 13.52 -12.39
N LEU A 84 1.42 13.96 -11.75
CA LEU A 84 1.84 15.37 -11.69
C LEU A 84 2.93 15.72 -12.71
N THR A 85 3.34 14.75 -13.54
CA THR A 85 4.39 14.95 -14.55
C THR A 85 4.00 16.04 -15.54
N GLY A 86 4.87 17.04 -15.67
CA GLY A 86 4.68 18.19 -16.56
C GLY A 86 3.90 19.37 -15.95
N LEU A 87 3.45 19.26 -14.70
CA LEU A 87 2.93 20.41 -13.94
C LEU A 87 4.07 21.18 -13.26
N ASP A 88 3.72 22.34 -12.69
CA ASP A 88 4.65 23.14 -11.89
C ASP A 88 5.21 22.37 -10.69
N GLN A 89 6.40 22.79 -10.22
CA GLN A 89 7.11 22.16 -9.10
C GLN A 89 6.31 22.19 -7.79
N GLU A 90 5.40 23.13 -7.64
CA GLU A 90 4.46 23.25 -6.54
C GLU A 90 3.11 23.79 -7.04
N GLY A 91 2.03 23.39 -6.38
CA GLY A 91 0.69 23.79 -6.80
C GLY A 91 -0.43 23.09 -6.04
N ILE A 92 -1.61 23.09 -6.66
CA ILE A 92 -2.80 22.41 -6.18
C ILE A 92 -3.12 21.27 -7.16
N CYS A 93 -3.36 20.07 -6.63
CA CYS A 93 -3.73 18.93 -7.46
C CYS A 93 -5.10 19.18 -8.12
N PRO A 94 -5.22 19.07 -9.46
CA PRO A 94 -6.47 19.39 -10.17
C PRO A 94 -7.61 18.41 -9.87
N GLU A 95 -7.30 17.20 -9.41
CA GLU A 95 -8.31 16.17 -9.10
C GLU A 95 -8.87 16.27 -7.68
N CYS A 96 -8.01 16.48 -6.68
CA CYS A 96 -8.42 16.41 -5.27
C CYS A 96 -8.29 17.72 -4.50
N GLY A 97 -7.72 18.77 -5.10
CA GLY A 97 -7.52 20.07 -4.44
C GLY A 97 -6.42 20.09 -3.38
N GLU A 98 -5.67 19.00 -3.19
CA GLU A 98 -4.58 18.94 -2.21
C GLU A 98 -3.35 19.73 -2.70
N HIS A 99 -2.73 20.50 -1.82
CA HIS A 99 -1.46 21.16 -2.12
C HIS A 99 -0.33 20.14 -2.27
N TYR A 100 0.54 20.34 -3.27
CA TYR A 100 1.68 19.47 -3.50
C TYR A 100 2.95 20.27 -3.79
N THR A 101 4.08 19.61 -3.53
CA THR A 101 5.40 19.96 -4.07
C THR A 101 6.00 18.69 -4.62
N ILE A 102 6.55 18.70 -5.83
CA ILE A 102 7.12 17.50 -6.48
C ILE A 102 8.20 16.86 -5.60
N ALA A 103 9.03 17.68 -4.95
CA ALA A 103 10.05 17.21 -4.01
C ALA A 103 9.42 16.45 -2.81
N GLN A 104 8.31 16.96 -2.27
CA GLN A 104 7.63 16.32 -1.14
C GLN A 104 6.92 15.03 -1.55
N THR A 105 6.27 14.98 -2.72
CA THR A 105 5.64 13.76 -3.22
C THR A 105 6.66 12.69 -3.49
N ARG A 106 7.78 13.02 -4.15
CA ARG A 106 8.90 12.07 -4.37
C ARG A 106 9.42 11.52 -3.06
N ALA A 107 9.80 12.39 -2.11
CA ALA A 107 10.31 11.97 -0.81
C ALA A 107 9.30 11.09 -0.03
N GLY A 108 8.00 11.38 -0.15
CA GLY A 108 6.92 10.55 0.40
C GLY A 108 6.95 9.14 -0.18
N TRP A 109 6.93 9.02 -1.50
CA TRP A 109 6.93 7.73 -2.19
C TRP A 109 8.22 6.93 -2.00
N GLU A 110 9.37 7.59 -1.93
CA GLU A 110 10.66 6.94 -1.61
C GLU A 110 10.63 6.28 -0.24
N LYS A 111 10.08 6.99 0.75
CA LYS A 111 9.94 6.47 2.11
C LYS A 111 9.00 5.26 2.15
N ASP A 112 7.90 5.31 1.40
CA ASP A 112 6.88 4.25 1.40
C ASP A 112 7.34 3.00 0.66
N PHE A 113 8.00 3.14 -0.48
CA PHE A 113 8.43 2.02 -1.31
C PHE A 113 9.89 1.62 -1.12
N ARG A 114 10.65 2.34 -0.28
CA ARG A 114 12.10 2.18 -0.06
C ARG A 114 12.88 2.19 -1.39
N THR A 115 12.44 3.00 -2.34
CA THR A 115 13.09 3.22 -3.64
C THR A 115 13.76 4.58 -3.63
N LYS A 116 14.92 4.72 -4.28
CA LYS A 116 15.54 6.02 -4.57
C LYS A 116 15.18 6.40 -5.99
N TYR A 117 14.52 7.53 -6.19
CA TYR A 117 14.30 8.13 -7.50
C TYR A 117 15.46 9.08 -7.76
N GLN A 118 16.27 8.80 -8.78
CA GLN A 118 17.27 9.76 -9.21
C GLN A 118 16.56 10.99 -9.78
N GLU A 119 16.94 12.17 -9.32
CA GLU A 119 16.52 13.42 -9.94
C GLU A 119 16.96 13.37 -11.40
N GLY A 120 15.98 13.27 -12.30
CA GLY A 120 16.25 13.37 -13.72
C GLY A 120 16.78 14.78 -14.01
N THR A 121 18.09 14.89 -14.13
CA THR A 121 18.86 16.10 -14.49
C THR A 121 18.69 16.53 -15.95
N ASP A 122 17.71 15.99 -16.69
CA ASP A 122 17.54 16.20 -18.13
C ASP A 122 16.10 16.60 -18.48
N ARG A 123 15.67 17.79 -18.08
CA ARG A 123 14.60 18.56 -18.79
C ARG A 123 14.82 20.06 -18.62
#